data_AF-A0A8I2FTS2-F1
#
_entry.id   AF-A0A8I2FTS2-F1
#
_cell.length_a   1.000
_cell.length_b   1.000
_cell.length_c   1.000
_cell.angle_alpha   90.00
_cell.angle_beta   90.00
_cell.angle_gamma   90.00
#
_symmetry.space_group_name_H-M   'P 1'
#
loop_
_entity.id
_entity.type
_entity.pdbx_description
1 polymer ?
#
loop_
_entity_poly.entity_id
_entity_poly.type
_entity_poly.pdbx_seq_one_letter_code
_entity_poly.pdbx_strand_id
1 'polypeptide(L)'
;MYDNFFGFKERPFQLVPNPKYLFLSRSHEEAIAHLNYAISHGDGFVEITGEVGTGKTTLCRAFLEDLDENSEVAYIFNPQLNSLELLRAINDEFGIPADADNTKDLIDTLNVFLMEKKSQKKNAILLIDEAQNLNKEVLEQLRLLSNLETNTSKLLQIILVGQPELQKMLDSYDLRQLRQRITLSWYLTPLSRKETREYIRHRVNIASKKTEDKFTGSAYHWIYKYSGGIPRLINIVCDRALLTAFGFNRRKVTGSIARSSIKELNARGGDTHRIFTKGRVLTGFIVLFCLALITMVLFKLPPVFKPGTVVEEKSAGDQVSMTKTSWTFEDFLGNLTSRSSRFIAVKTALSLWETTPRLNQYLNNIDENGAFFQFAAARNNFQILAVNNDWDLIKKLNLPAVLEFLPPGAISPRFLTIIKMTENEIILKGGEKNEIISVKPAEMQSYWSGNAYILWKDFFNYRGKIPIDAPKESVFTLKMLLRDIGFKEIKLDYVYDDFTRETVKKIQEKHGIVVDGIVGAKTKIVIYNEKKELKIPHIRSLNDSPGDKKKE
;
A
#
# COMPACT_ATOMS: atom_id res chain seq x y z
N MET A 1 -23.78 -11.62 11.87
CA MET A 1 -25.08 -11.05 11.46
C MET A 1 -25.79 -11.93 10.42
N TYR A 2 -25.28 -12.09 9.18
CA TYR A 2 -25.93 -12.98 8.19
C TYR A 2 -25.84 -14.48 8.55
N ASP A 3 -24.92 -14.84 9.44
CA ASP A 3 -24.52 -16.21 9.78
C ASP A 3 -25.72 -17.04 10.24
N ASN A 4 -26.43 -16.55 11.27
CA ASN A 4 -27.66 -17.16 11.80
C ASN A 4 -28.79 -17.24 10.76
N PHE A 5 -28.85 -16.29 9.81
CA PHE A 5 -29.90 -16.24 8.79
C PHE A 5 -29.73 -17.32 7.71
N PHE A 6 -28.48 -17.63 7.32
CA PHE A 6 -28.19 -18.71 6.37
C PHE A 6 -28.00 -20.08 7.02
N GLY A 7 -27.78 -20.13 8.34
CA GLY A 7 -27.54 -21.36 9.10
C GLY A 7 -26.06 -21.72 9.25
N PHE A 8 -25.17 -20.74 9.17
CA PHE A 8 -23.72 -20.92 9.31
C PHE A 8 -23.27 -20.86 10.78
N LYS A 9 -22.21 -21.60 11.10
CA LYS A 9 -21.50 -21.57 12.40
C LYS A 9 -20.47 -20.44 12.47
N GLU A 10 -19.91 -20.06 11.32
CA GLU A 10 -18.88 -19.03 11.11
C GLU A 10 -18.99 -18.50 9.67
N ARG A 11 -18.24 -17.45 9.29
CA ARG A 11 -18.33 -16.88 7.93
C ARG A 11 -17.58 -17.75 6.91
N PRO A 12 -18.24 -18.26 5.85
CA PRO A 12 -17.58 -19.12 4.85
C PRO A 12 -16.47 -18.42 4.04
N PHE A 13 -16.55 -17.11 3.84
CA PHE A 13 -15.68 -16.37 2.91
C PHE A 13 -14.70 -15.42 3.59
N GLN A 14 -14.23 -15.76 4.79
CA GLN A 14 -13.12 -15.03 5.41
C GLN A 14 -11.86 -15.05 4.53
N LEU A 15 -11.15 -13.93 4.53
CA LEU A 15 -9.85 -13.75 3.86
C LEU A 15 -8.65 -14.17 4.74
N VAL A 16 -8.87 -14.41 6.03
CA VAL A 16 -7.87 -14.99 6.93
C VAL A 16 -7.69 -16.47 6.56
N PRO A 17 -6.47 -16.98 6.38
CA PRO A 17 -6.22 -18.39 6.14
C PRO A 17 -6.73 -19.25 7.31
N ASN A 18 -7.40 -20.35 6.98
CA ASN A 18 -7.90 -21.34 7.95
C ASN A 18 -7.83 -22.72 7.26
N PRO A 19 -6.99 -23.67 7.73
CA PRO A 19 -6.81 -24.98 7.07
C PRO A 19 -8.11 -25.76 6.86
N LYS A 20 -9.12 -25.56 7.73
CA LYS A 20 -10.44 -26.19 7.58
C LYS A 20 -11.20 -25.79 6.31
N TYR A 21 -10.72 -24.77 5.59
CA TYR A 21 -11.24 -24.24 4.33
C TYR A 21 -10.26 -24.41 3.16
N LEU A 22 -9.26 -25.29 3.31
CA LEU A 22 -8.33 -25.65 2.24
C LEU A 22 -9.08 -26.39 1.12
N PHE A 23 -9.15 -25.75 -0.04
CA PHE A 23 -9.59 -26.35 -1.28
C PHE A 23 -8.40 -26.35 -2.24
N LEU A 24 -7.80 -27.53 -2.44
CA LEU A 24 -6.88 -27.73 -3.54
C LEU A 24 -7.68 -27.75 -4.84
N SER A 25 -7.24 -26.98 -5.83
CA SER A 25 -7.72 -27.09 -7.20
C SER A 25 -6.82 -28.04 -7.97
N ARG A 26 -7.21 -28.44 -9.18
CA ARG A 26 -6.35 -29.33 -10.00
C ARG A 26 -4.95 -28.73 -10.22
N SER A 27 -4.88 -27.41 -10.42
CA SER A 27 -3.62 -26.66 -10.58
C SER A 27 -2.78 -26.59 -9.31
N HIS A 28 -3.37 -26.80 -8.12
CA HIS A 28 -2.64 -26.97 -6.85
C HIS A 28 -2.17 -28.43 -6.69
N GLU A 29 -3.03 -29.41 -6.98
CA GLU A 29 -2.70 -30.84 -6.92
C GLU A 29 -1.54 -31.19 -7.86
N GLU A 30 -1.58 -30.68 -9.09
CA GLU A 30 -0.48 -30.81 -10.07
C GLU A 30 0.80 -30.10 -9.58
N ALA A 31 0.69 -28.95 -8.89
CA ALA A 31 1.85 -28.26 -8.33
C ALA A 31 2.50 -29.03 -7.17
N ILE A 32 1.71 -29.63 -6.26
CA ILE A 32 2.25 -30.46 -5.15
C ILE A 32 2.91 -31.71 -5.72
N ALA A 33 2.29 -32.39 -6.70
CA ALA A 33 2.89 -33.55 -7.36
C ALA A 33 4.23 -33.21 -8.03
N HIS A 34 4.32 -32.03 -8.67
CA HIS A 34 5.56 -31.53 -9.26
C HIS A 34 6.64 -31.14 -8.23
N LEU A 35 6.25 -30.57 -7.08
CA LEU A 35 7.16 -30.30 -5.96
C LEU A 35 7.73 -31.60 -5.36
N ASN A 36 6.86 -32.55 -5.02
CA ASN A 36 7.26 -33.82 -4.39
C ASN A 36 8.15 -34.64 -5.35
N TYR A 37 7.89 -34.58 -6.67
CA TYR A 37 8.79 -35.12 -7.69
C TYR A 37 10.18 -34.45 -7.64
N ALA A 38 10.26 -33.12 -7.63
CA ALA A 38 11.54 -32.40 -7.59
C ALA A 38 12.36 -32.70 -6.33
N ILE A 39 11.72 -32.88 -5.18
CA ILE A 39 12.39 -33.28 -3.92
C ILE A 39 12.98 -34.68 -4.04
N SER A 40 12.20 -35.65 -4.53
CA SER A 40 12.66 -37.05 -4.65
C SER A 40 13.89 -37.23 -5.55
N HIS A 41 14.14 -36.29 -6.47
CA HIS A 41 15.32 -36.27 -7.33
C HIS A 41 16.46 -35.37 -6.78
N GLY A 42 16.19 -34.53 -5.78
CA GLY A 42 17.16 -33.57 -5.23
C GLY A 42 17.49 -32.40 -6.16
N ASP A 43 16.55 -32.05 -7.06
CA ASP A 43 16.80 -31.17 -8.20
C ASP A 43 16.69 -29.67 -7.85
N GLY A 44 17.85 -29.00 -7.85
CA GLY A 44 18.02 -27.59 -8.24
C GLY A 44 17.11 -26.54 -7.60
N PHE A 45 16.68 -25.58 -8.42
CA PHE A 45 15.63 -24.61 -8.09
C PHE A 45 14.27 -25.08 -8.63
N VAL A 46 13.22 -24.78 -7.87
CA VAL A 46 11.83 -24.80 -8.34
C VAL A 46 11.26 -23.39 -8.31
N GLU A 47 10.55 -22.99 -9.36
CA GLU A 47 9.79 -21.75 -9.44
C GLU A 47 8.28 -22.04 -9.43
N ILE A 48 7.52 -21.34 -8.58
CA ILE A 48 6.06 -21.32 -8.66
C ILE A 48 5.57 -19.88 -8.74
N THR A 49 4.97 -19.51 -9.86
CA THR A 49 4.36 -18.19 -10.05
C THR A 49 2.84 -18.23 -10.18
N GLY A 50 2.19 -17.07 -10.15
CA GLY A 50 0.75 -16.94 -10.34
C GLY A 50 0.21 -15.62 -9.79
N GLU A 51 -0.98 -15.22 -10.23
CA GLU A 51 -1.59 -13.92 -9.88
C GLU A 51 -1.80 -13.70 -8.37
N VAL A 52 -2.04 -12.44 -7.99
CA VAL A 52 -2.35 -12.06 -6.60
C VAL A 52 -3.62 -12.76 -6.11
N GLY A 53 -3.44 -13.67 -5.14
CA GLY A 53 -4.54 -14.38 -4.49
C GLY A 53 -5.09 -15.60 -5.26
N THR A 54 -4.32 -16.20 -6.18
CA THR A 54 -4.61 -17.52 -6.79
C THR A 54 -4.60 -18.67 -5.79
N GLY A 55 -3.70 -18.61 -4.81
CA GLY A 55 -3.57 -19.66 -3.79
C GLY A 55 -2.14 -19.91 -3.29
N LYS A 56 -1.10 -19.28 -3.85
CA LYS A 56 0.33 -19.52 -3.54
C LYS A 56 0.67 -19.84 -2.07
N THR A 57 0.50 -18.92 -1.13
CA THR A 57 0.77 -19.16 0.31
C THR A 57 -0.10 -20.29 0.92
N THR A 58 -1.21 -20.66 0.29
CA THR A 58 -2.06 -21.81 0.67
C THR A 58 -1.51 -23.11 0.09
N LEU A 59 -0.97 -23.09 -1.13
CA LEU A 59 -0.18 -24.18 -1.71
C LEU A 59 1.06 -24.47 -0.86
N CYS A 60 1.84 -23.44 -0.49
CA CYS A 60 3.02 -23.60 0.37
C CYS A 60 2.67 -24.30 1.69
N ARG A 61 1.56 -23.93 2.33
CA ARG A 61 1.12 -24.56 3.60
C ARG A 61 0.66 -26.00 3.40
N ALA A 62 -0.16 -26.26 2.38
CA ALA A 62 -0.60 -27.62 2.08
C ALA A 62 0.57 -28.56 1.75
N PHE A 63 1.60 -28.04 1.10
CA PHE A 63 2.87 -28.72 0.85
C PHE A 63 3.67 -28.95 2.15
N LEU A 64 3.86 -27.92 2.98
CA LEU A 64 4.55 -28.06 4.29
C LEU A 64 3.81 -29.01 5.26
N GLU A 65 2.48 -29.15 5.12
CA GLU A 65 1.64 -30.11 5.85
C GLU A 65 1.69 -31.55 5.28
N ASP A 66 2.27 -31.76 4.09
CA ASP A 66 2.41 -33.04 3.36
C ASP A 66 3.85 -33.62 3.39
N LEU A 67 4.83 -32.83 3.85
CA LEU A 67 6.24 -33.24 3.94
C LEU A 67 6.50 -34.30 5.02
N ASP A 68 7.53 -35.12 4.80
CA ASP A 68 7.91 -36.24 5.65
C ASP A 68 8.95 -35.87 6.73
N GLU A 69 9.15 -36.76 7.71
CA GLU A 69 10.12 -36.55 8.80
C GLU A 69 11.59 -36.49 8.32
N ASN A 70 11.85 -36.86 7.07
CA ASN A 70 13.17 -36.73 6.43
C ASN A 70 13.39 -35.35 5.79
N SER A 71 12.40 -34.46 5.82
CA SER A 71 12.49 -33.12 5.26
C SER A 71 12.77 -32.08 6.36
N GLU A 72 13.86 -31.34 6.22
CA GLU A 72 14.25 -30.21 7.08
C GLU A 72 13.98 -28.93 6.28
N VAL A 73 13.21 -27.97 6.83
CA VAL A 73 12.68 -26.86 6.03
C VAL A 73 12.87 -25.51 6.70
N ALA A 74 13.41 -24.55 5.96
CA ALA A 74 13.39 -23.13 6.30
C ALA A 74 12.33 -22.40 5.45
N TYR A 75 11.42 -21.64 6.08
CA TYR A 75 10.31 -20.98 5.39
C TYR A 75 10.36 -19.45 5.48
N ILE A 76 11.04 -18.84 4.51
CA ILE A 76 11.18 -17.39 4.40
C ILE A 76 9.91 -16.77 3.77
N PHE A 77 8.98 -16.31 4.61
CA PHE A 77 7.78 -15.58 4.16
C PHE A 77 8.05 -14.07 4.01
N ASN A 78 7.80 -13.51 2.83
CA ASN A 78 7.98 -12.09 2.49
C ASN A 78 9.42 -11.58 2.72
N PRO A 79 10.40 -12.06 1.94
CA PRO A 79 11.79 -11.61 2.05
C PRO A 79 11.94 -10.15 1.59
N GLN A 80 12.19 -9.26 2.54
CA GLN A 80 12.71 -7.92 2.28
C GLN A 80 14.00 -7.75 3.08
N LEU A 81 14.95 -8.61 2.73
CA LEU A 81 16.23 -8.84 3.39
C LEU A 81 17.37 -8.59 2.39
N ASN A 82 18.48 -8.02 2.84
CA ASN A 82 19.73 -8.01 2.09
C ASN A 82 20.42 -9.40 2.13
N SER A 83 21.51 -9.59 1.38
CA SER A 83 22.17 -10.91 1.25
C SER A 83 22.73 -11.48 2.57
N LEU A 84 23.10 -10.63 3.54
CA LEU A 84 23.53 -11.07 4.88
C LEU A 84 22.32 -11.39 5.77
N GLU A 85 21.31 -10.53 5.74
CA GLU A 85 20.05 -10.73 6.48
C GLU A 85 19.32 -12.00 6.03
N LEU A 86 19.36 -12.34 4.73
CA LEU A 86 18.79 -13.59 4.22
C LEU A 86 19.57 -14.81 4.76
N LEU A 87 20.90 -14.77 4.79
CA LEU A 87 21.70 -15.88 5.34
C LEU A 87 21.43 -16.09 6.83
N ARG A 88 21.30 -15.00 7.61
CA ARG A 88 20.88 -15.08 9.02
C ARG A 88 19.51 -15.73 9.15
N ALA A 89 18.50 -15.26 8.40
CA ALA A 89 17.16 -15.83 8.44
C ALA A 89 17.08 -17.29 7.97
N ILE A 90 17.93 -17.71 7.00
CA ILE A 90 18.06 -19.12 6.59
C ILE A 90 18.63 -19.96 7.74
N ASN A 91 19.67 -19.48 8.41
CA ASN A 91 20.25 -20.16 9.56
C ASN A 91 19.24 -20.25 10.73
N ASP A 92 18.61 -19.13 11.09
CA ASP A 92 17.59 -19.05 12.16
C ASP A 92 16.45 -20.06 11.94
N GLU A 93 15.89 -20.12 10.73
CA GLU A 93 14.79 -21.03 10.38
C GLU A 93 15.22 -22.51 10.37
N PHE A 94 16.48 -22.82 10.03
CA PHE A 94 17.05 -24.18 10.16
C PHE A 94 17.50 -24.50 11.61
N GLY A 95 17.41 -23.56 12.56
CA GLY A 95 17.87 -23.75 13.95
C GLY A 95 19.39 -23.68 14.13
N ILE A 96 20.09 -23.03 13.20
CA ILE A 96 21.55 -22.88 13.13
C ILE A 96 21.95 -21.51 13.72
N PRO A 97 23.08 -21.37 14.45
CA PRO A 97 23.58 -20.07 14.88
C PRO A 97 23.75 -19.06 13.73
N ALA A 98 23.31 -17.82 13.97
CA ALA A 98 23.28 -16.73 12.99
C ALA A 98 24.05 -15.47 13.43
N ASP A 99 24.79 -15.54 14.54
CA ASP A 99 25.43 -14.38 15.19
C ASP A 99 26.52 -13.70 14.32
N ALA A 100 27.11 -14.42 13.36
CA ALA A 100 28.23 -13.91 12.56
C ALA A 100 27.86 -12.71 11.67
N ASP A 101 28.68 -11.65 11.74
CA ASP A 101 28.51 -10.40 10.97
C ASP A 101 29.01 -10.48 9.51
N ASN A 102 29.46 -11.64 9.05
CA ASN A 102 29.96 -11.82 7.68
C ASN A 102 29.33 -13.02 6.95
N THR A 103 29.20 -12.85 5.64
CA THR A 103 28.59 -13.80 4.71
C THR A 103 29.25 -15.18 4.72
N LYS A 104 30.57 -15.25 4.93
CA LYS A 104 31.34 -16.50 4.81
C LYS A 104 31.04 -17.43 5.98
N ASP A 105 31.15 -16.95 7.21
CA ASP A 105 31.00 -17.82 8.38
C ASP A 105 29.56 -18.34 8.53
N LEU A 106 28.55 -17.57 8.08
CA LEU A 106 27.17 -18.03 7.94
C LEU A 106 27.05 -19.18 6.91
N ILE A 107 27.68 -19.06 5.74
CA ILE A 107 27.70 -20.11 4.70
C ILE A 107 28.45 -21.35 5.18
N ASP A 108 29.61 -21.19 5.82
CA ASP A 108 30.41 -22.32 6.31
C ASP A 108 29.64 -23.10 7.38
N THR A 109 28.94 -22.41 8.29
CA THR A 109 28.08 -23.03 9.31
C THR A 109 26.87 -23.73 8.68
N LEU A 110 26.20 -23.08 7.71
CA LEU A 110 25.10 -23.67 6.95
C LEU A 110 25.56 -24.93 6.19
N ASN A 111 26.71 -24.90 5.55
CA ASN A 111 27.27 -26.02 4.79
C ASN A 111 27.54 -27.25 5.69
N VAL A 112 28.05 -27.03 6.91
CA VAL A 112 28.24 -28.11 7.90
C VAL A 112 26.90 -28.76 8.27
N PHE A 113 25.87 -27.97 8.59
CA PHE A 113 24.52 -28.47 8.87
C PHE A 113 23.95 -29.26 7.68
N LEU A 114 24.05 -28.72 6.46
CA LEU A 114 23.51 -29.37 5.27
C LEU A 114 24.21 -30.71 4.98
N MET A 115 25.52 -30.79 5.18
CA MET A 115 26.27 -32.06 5.09
C MET A 115 25.85 -33.06 6.17
N GLU A 116 25.63 -32.61 7.41
CA GLU A 116 25.13 -33.46 8.50
C GLU A 116 23.75 -34.05 8.16
N LYS A 117 22.79 -33.20 7.79
CA LYS A 117 21.44 -33.63 7.38
C LYS A 117 21.48 -34.57 6.18
N LYS A 118 22.34 -34.31 5.18
CA LYS A 118 22.52 -35.22 4.03
C LYS A 118 23.08 -36.59 4.45
N SER A 119 23.99 -36.63 5.43
CA SER A 119 24.49 -37.90 5.98
C SER A 119 23.39 -38.71 6.70
N GLN A 120 22.43 -38.03 7.32
CA GLN A 120 21.21 -38.60 7.91
C GLN A 120 20.16 -38.99 6.85
N LYS A 121 20.48 -38.86 5.55
CA LYS A 121 19.58 -39.04 4.38
C LYS A 121 18.40 -38.06 4.35
N LYS A 122 18.49 -36.95 5.08
CA LYS A 122 17.48 -35.89 5.05
C LYS A 122 17.68 -34.93 3.88
N ASN A 123 16.58 -34.33 3.45
CA ASN A 123 16.55 -33.29 2.43
C ASN A 123 16.39 -31.93 3.10
N ALA A 124 17.28 -30.98 2.78
CA ALA A 124 17.16 -29.61 3.24
C ALA A 124 16.47 -28.75 2.17
N ILE A 125 15.38 -28.10 2.55
CA ILE A 125 14.49 -27.34 1.66
C ILE A 125 14.44 -25.89 2.14
N LEU A 126 14.74 -24.94 1.26
CA LEU A 126 14.53 -23.51 1.49
C LEU A 126 13.34 -23.06 0.66
N LEU A 127 12.20 -22.79 1.30
CA LEU A 127 11.00 -22.27 0.64
C LEU A 127 10.89 -20.77 0.89
N ILE A 128 10.77 -19.99 -0.18
CA ILE A 128 10.70 -18.52 -0.14
C ILE A 128 9.39 -18.07 -0.81
N ASP A 129 8.49 -17.44 -0.06
CA ASP A 129 7.18 -16.95 -0.56
C ASP A 129 7.13 -15.42 -0.66
N GLU A 130 6.39 -14.92 -1.66
CA GLU A 130 6.48 -13.55 -2.20
C GLU A 130 7.90 -13.19 -2.71
N ALA A 131 8.60 -14.17 -3.29
CA ALA A 131 10.00 -14.08 -3.75
C ALA A 131 10.27 -13.04 -4.86
N GLN A 132 9.23 -12.47 -5.51
CA GLN A 132 9.43 -11.29 -6.37
C GLN A 132 9.91 -10.04 -5.61
N ASN A 133 9.81 -10.04 -4.27
CA ASN A 133 10.30 -8.97 -3.42
C ASN A 133 11.83 -9.02 -3.20
N LEU A 134 12.49 -10.11 -3.62
CA LEU A 134 13.95 -10.23 -3.63
C LEU A 134 14.56 -9.28 -4.66
N ASN A 135 15.72 -8.69 -4.33
CA ASN A 135 16.52 -7.98 -5.32
C ASN A 135 17.44 -8.95 -6.10
N LYS A 136 18.07 -8.47 -7.18
CA LYS A 136 18.95 -9.29 -8.04
C LYS A 136 20.20 -9.81 -7.32
N GLU A 137 20.77 -9.04 -6.38
CA GLU A 137 21.97 -9.41 -5.63
C GLU A 137 21.69 -10.58 -4.67
N VAL A 138 20.50 -10.60 -4.07
CA VAL A 138 20.04 -11.67 -3.17
C VAL A 138 19.65 -12.92 -3.96
N LEU A 139 19.10 -12.78 -5.17
CA LEU A 139 18.87 -13.89 -6.09
C LEU A 139 20.19 -14.50 -6.59
N GLU A 140 21.20 -13.68 -6.85
CA GLU A 140 22.56 -14.14 -7.15
C GLU A 140 23.21 -14.84 -5.93
N GLN A 141 22.98 -14.35 -4.70
CA GLN A 141 23.40 -15.03 -3.49
C GLN A 141 22.74 -16.42 -3.34
N LEU A 142 21.44 -16.54 -3.63
CA LEU A 142 20.75 -17.85 -3.69
C LEU A 142 21.34 -18.74 -4.79
N ARG A 143 21.68 -18.19 -5.96
CA ARG A 143 22.38 -18.94 -7.02
C ARG A 143 23.71 -19.51 -6.52
N LEU A 144 24.46 -18.74 -5.72
CA LEU A 144 25.70 -19.20 -5.09
C LEU A 144 25.46 -20.31 -4.06
N LEU A 145 24.42 -20.21 -3.22
CA LEU A 145 24.05 -21.27 -2.27
C LEU A 145 23.69 -22.59 -2.95
N SER A 146 23.13 -22.58 -4.16
CA SER A 146 22.87 -23.82 -4.93
C SER A 146 24.13 -24.50 -5.51
N ASN A 147 25.33 -23.96 -5.25
CA ASN A 147 26.61 -24.66 -5.42
C ASN A 147 27.01 -25.48 -4.18
N LEU A 148 26.27 -25.42 -3.07
CA LEU A 148 26.49 -26.31 -1.94
C LEU A 148 26.05 -27.72 -2.36
N GLU A 149 27.04 -28.52 -2.73
CA GLU A 149 26.85 -29.87 -3.25
C GLU A 149 28.01 -30.79 -2.89
N THR A 150 27.69 -32.08 -2.87
CA THR A 150 28.67 -33.18 -2.85
C THR A 150 29.01 -33.57 -4.29
N ASN A 151 30.10 -34.33 -4.48
CA ASN A 151 30.49 -34.90 -5.78
C ASN A 151 29.40 -35.73 -6.48
N THR A 152 28.29 -36.06 -5.81
CA THR A 152 27.20 -36.92 -6.30
C THR A 152 25.80 -36.37 -6.09
N SER A 153 25.59 -35.26 -5.36
CA SER A 153 24.24 -34.75 -5.06
C SER A 153 24.22 -33.33 -4.46
N LYS A 154 23.15 -32.57 -4.72
CA LYS A 154 22.88 -31.27 -4.06
C LYS A 154 22.62 -31.42 -2.56
N LEU A 155 23.08 -30.42 -1.79
CA LEU A 155 22.87 -30.33 -0.35
C LEU A 155 21.64 -29.50 0.04
N LEU A 156 21.31 -28.46 -0.74
CA LEU A 156 20.16 -27.58 -0.51
C LEU A 156 19.28 -27.48 -1.78
N GLN A 157 17.97 -27.65 -1.61
CA GLN A 157 16.97 -27.38 -2.65
C GLN A 157 16.24 -26.07 -2.36
N ILE A 158 15.94 -25.28 -3.39
CA ILE A 158 15.39 -23.92 -3.22
C ILE A 158 14.09 -23.76 -4.02
N ILE A 159 12.99 -23.46 -3.32
CA ILE A 159 11.66 -23.29 -3.89
C ILE A 159 11.30 -21.80 -3.82
N LEU A 160 11.25 -21.13 -4.98
CA LEU A 160 10.88 -19.71 -5.10
C LEU A 160 9.41 -19.59 -5.50
N VAL A 161 8.59 -19.00 -4.62
CA VAL A 161 7.16 -18.81 -4.84
C VAL A 161 6.85 -17.32 -4.94
N GLY A 162 6.18 -16.87 -6.01
CA GLY A 162 6.02 -15.44 -6.28
C GLY A 162 4.96 -15.04 -7.30
N GLN A 163 4.87 -13.75 -7.55
CA GLN A 163 3.99 -13.15 -8.57
C GLN A 163 4.66 -13.25 -9.96
N PRO A 164 3.97 -13.00 -11.10
CA PRO A 164 4.57 -13.09 -12.44
C PRO A 164 5.81 -12.20 -12.64
N GLU A 165 5.99 -11.20 -11.79
CA GLU A 165 7.16 -10.34 -11.66
C GLU A 165 8.45 -11.13 -11.33
N LEU A 166 8.34 -12.22 -10.55
CA LEU A 166 9.45 -13.14 -10.29
C LEU A 166 9.92 -13.78 -11.60
N GLN A 167 9.00 -14.32 -12.40
CA GLN A 167 9.33 -14.94 -13.69
C GLN A 167 9.98 -13.92 -14.63
N LYS A 168 9.42 -12.71 -14.76
CA LYS A 168 10.01 -11.62 -15.57
C LYS A 168 11.43 -11.23 -15.12
N MET A 169 11.72 -11.34 -13.82
CA MET A 169 13.03 -11.04 -13.24
C MET A 169 14.03 -12.18 -13.48
N LEU A 170 13.64 -13.43 -13.24
CA LEU A 170 14.44 -14.63 -13.54
C LEU A 170 14.71 -14.77 -15.05
N ASP A 171 13.77 -14.34 -15.88
CA ASP A 171 13.88 -14.29 -17.35
C ASP A 171 14.89 -13.23 -17.85
N SER A 172 15.30 -12.29 -17.00
CA SER A 172 16.22 -11.21 -17.37
C SER A 172 17.64 -11.72 -17.68
N TYR A 173 18.34 -11.00 -18.57
CA TYR A 173 19.71 -11.35 -18.99
C TYR A 173 20.68 -11.51 -17.82
N ASP A 174 20.56 -10.68 -16.79
CA ASP A 174 21.46 -10.67 -15.63
C ASP A 174 21.33 -11.98 -14.82
N LEU A 175 20.11 -12.50 -14.68
CA LEU A 175 19.81 -13.72 -13.90
C LEU A 175 19.77 -15.00 -14.75
N ARG A 176 20.21 -14.95 -16.02
CA ARG A 176 20.22 -16.12 -16.93
C ARG A 176 20.91 -17.36 -16.34
N GLN A 177 21.94 -17.19 -15.51
CA GLN A 177 22.64 -18.29 -14.85
C GLN A 177 21.82 -18.94 -13.73
N LEU A 178 20.96 -18.17 -13.06
CA LEU A 178 20.00 -18.68 -12.09
C LEU A 178 18.84 -19.37 -12.81
N ARG A 179 18.32 -18.76 -13.89
CA ARG A 179 17.27 -19.36 -14.73
C ARG A 179 17.64 -20.76 -15.24
N GLN A 180 18.89 -20.95 -15.66
CA GLN A 180 19.43 -22.25 -16.11
C GLN A 180 19.51 -23.32 -15.00
N ARG A 181 19.25 -22.98 -13.73
CA ARG A 181 19.20 -23.90 -12.59
C ARG A 181 17.78 -24.17 -12.10
N ILE A 182 16.76 -23.55 -12.71
CA ILE A 182 15.36 -23.84 -12.45
C ILE A 182 14.99 -25.11 -13.21
N THR A 183 15.00 -26.25 -12.51
CA THR A 183 14.63 -27.55 -13.09
C THR A 183 13.13 -27.62 -13.37
N LEU A 184 12.32 -26.90 -12.59
CA LEU A 184 10.86 -26.89 -12.72
C LEU A 184 10.30 -25.48 -12.51
N SER A 185 9.47 -25.01 -13.45
CA SER A 185 8.71 -23.77 -13.35
C SER A 185 7.23 -24.06 -13.56
N TRP A 186 6.38 -23.69 -12.60
CA TRP A 186 4.94 -23.90 -12.65
C TRP A 186 4.17 -22.60 -12.45
N TYR A 187 3.10 -22.40 -13.23
CA TYR A 187 2.21 -21.25 -13.10
C TYR A 187 0.87 -21.67 -12.53
N LEU A 188 0.59 -21.27 -11.28
CA LEU A 188 -0.62 -21.57 -10.53
C LEU A 188 -1.81 -20.80 -11.10
N THR A 189 -2.55 -21.46 -12.00
CA THR A 189 -3.67 -20.87 -12.73
C THR A 189 -4.89 -20.55 -11.83
N PRO A 190 -5.67 -19.50 -12.13
CA PRO A 190 -6.96 -19.25 -11.47
C PRO A 190 -7.97 -20.39 -11.68
N LEU A 191 -8.90 -20.57 -10.73
CA LEU A 191 -9.88 -21.65 -10.77
C LEU A 191 -10.74 -21.61 -12.05
N SER A 192 -10.95 -22.76 -12.70
CA SER A 192 -11.93 -22.85 -13.78
C SER A 192 -13.35 -22.50 -13.31
N ARG A 193 -14.27 -22.30 -14.26
CA ARG A 193 -15.70 -22.10 -13.94
C ARG A 193 -16.31 -23.28 -13.16
N LYS A 194 -15.78 -24.49 -13.32
CA LYS A 194 -16.19 -25.70 -12.59
C LYS A 194 -15.67 -25.64 -11.15
N GLU A 195 -14.36 -25.50 -10.98
CA GLU A 195 -13.71 -25.42 -9.67
C GLU A 195 -14.20 -24.22 -8.85
N THR A 196 -14.48 -23.07 -9.49
CA THR A 196 -15.10 -21.91 -8.83
C THR A 196 -16.43 -22.28 -8.14
N ARG A 197 -17.26 -23.13 -8.77
CA ARG A 197 -18.51 -23.62 -8.17
C ARG A 197 -18.22 -24.56 -7.01
N GLU A 198 -17.26 -25.46 -7.17
CA GLU A 198 -16.87 -26.46 -6.17
C GLU A 198 -16.21 -25.82 -4.93
N TYR A 199 -15.29 -24.86 -5.11
CA TYR A 199 -14.70 -24.01 -4.07
C TYR A 199 -15.75 -23.27 -3.23
N ILE A 200 -16.69 -22.58 -3.88
CA ILE A 200 -17.78 -21.86 -3.19
C ILE A 200 -18.66 -22.82 -2.38
N ARG A 201 -18.97 -24.02 -2.94
CA ARG A 201 -19.74 -25.05 -2.23
C ARG A 201 -18.97 -25.65 -1.07
N HIS A 202 -17.69 -25.97 -1.25
CA HIS A 202 -16.80 -26.47 -0.22
C HIS A 202 -16.80 -25.51 0.99
N ARG A 203 -16.48 -24.22 0.79
CA ARG A 203 -16.47 -23.23 1.89
C ARG A 203 -17.86 -23.05 2.52
N VAL A 204 -18.94 -23.04 1.75
CA VAL A 204 -20.32 -22.99 2.29
C VAL A 204 -20.66 -24.23 3.12
N ASN A 205 -20.30 -25.42 2.67
CA ASN A 205 -20.58 -26.68 3.36
C ASN A 205 -19.85 -26.77 4.70
N ILE A 206 -18.58 -26.38 4.76
CA ILE A 206 -17.81 -26.33 6.02
C ILE A 206 -18.45 -25.36 7.01
N ALA A 207 -18.87 -24.18 6.56
CA ALA A 207 -19.50 -23.18 7.41
C ALA A 207 -20.93 -23.55 7.86
N SER A 208 -21.65 -24.37 7.09
CA SER A 208 -23.09 -24.60 7.28
C SER A 208 -23.41 -25.79 8.17
N LYS A 209 -24.49 -25.70 8.94
CA LYS A 209 -25.10 -26.87 9.62
C LYS A 209 -25.98 -27.73 8.69
N LYS A 210 -26.20 -27.31 7.42
CA LYS A 210 -27.02 -28.01 6.42
C LYS A 210 -26.43 -27.87 5.01
N THR A 211 -26.32 -28.97 4.28
CA THR A 211 -25.81 -29.09 2.90
C THR A 211 -26.82 -28.60 1.85
N GLU A 212 -27.31 -27.37 1.98
CA GLU A 212 -28.17 -26.73 0.99
C GLU A 212 -27.37 -25.72 0.16
N ASP A 213 -27.41 -25.82 -1.17
CA ASP A 213 -26.77 -24.85 -2.05
C ASP A 213 -27.43 -23.45 -1.91
N LYS A 214 -26.62 -22.49 -1.46
CA LYS A 214 -27.02 -21.10 -1.20
C LYS A 214 -26.87 -20.21 -2.43
N PHE A 215 -26.33 -20.69 -3.55
CA PHE A 215 -26.05 -19.90 -4.76
C PHE A 215 -26.73 -20.51 -5.99
N THR A 216 -27.34 -19.69 -6.84
CA THR A 216 -27.93 -20.18 -8.11
C THR A 216 -26.87 -20.38 -9.19
N GLY A 217 -27.15 -21.21 -10.20
CA GLY A 217 -26.31 -21.33 -11.41
C GLY A 217 -25.99 -19.99 -12.08
N SER A 218 -26.93 -19.03 -12.02
CA SER A 218 -26.73 -17.66 -12.47
C SER A 218 -25.85 -16.83 -11.53
N ALA A 219 -25.86 -17.04 -10.20
CA ALA A 219 -24.91 -16.41 -9.29
C ALA A 219 -23.48 -16.90 -9.55
N TYR A 220 -23.27 -18.21 -9.67
CA TYR A 220 -21.97 -18.81 -10.00
C TYR A 220 -21.37 -18.22 -11.29
N HIS A 221 -22.19 -18.04 -12.33
CA HIS A 221 -21.73 -17.42 -13.58
C HIS A 221 -21.22 -15.98 -13.39
N TRP A 222 -21.96 -15.13 -12.67
CA TRP A 222 -21.56 -13.74 -12.45
C TRP A 222 -20.37 -13.62 -11.48
N ILE A 223 -20.29 -14.48 -10.47
CA ILE A 223 -19.15 -14.56 -9.53
C ILE A 223 -17.87 -14.95 -10.29
N TYR A 224 -17.92 -15.98 -11.14
CA TYR A 224 -16.79 -16.36 -11.99
C TYR A 224 -16.40 -15.23 -12.97
N LYS A 225 -17.38 -14.63 -13.65
CA LYS A 225 -17.15 -13.55 -14.61
C LYS A 225 -16.51 -12.29 -13.99
N TYR A 226 -16.76 -12.02 -12.71
CA TYR A 226 -16.11 -10.93 -11.97
C TYR A 226 -14.72 -11.30 -11.47
N SER A 227 -14.57 -12.49 -10.89
CA SER A 227 -13.33 -12.92 -10.22
C SER A 227 -12.24 -13.47 -11.14
N GLY A 228 -12.58 -13.83 -12.38
CA GLY A 228 -11.68 -14.54 -13.28
C GLY A 228 -11.27 -15.93 -12.79
N GLY A 229 -11.90 -16.45 -11.72
CA GLY A 229 -11.47 -17.66 -11.02
C GLY A 229 -10.54 -17.44 -9.83
N ILE A 230 -10.14 -16.20 -9.52
CA ILE A 230 -9.18 -15.90 -8.43
C ILE A 230 -9.86 -16.08 -7.06
N PRO A 231 -9.43 -17.02 -6.19
CA PRO A 231 -10.06 -17.29 -4.89
C PRO A 231 -10.25 -16.06 -3.99
N ARG A 232 -9.27 -15.15 -3.95
CA ARG A 232 -9.38 -13.90 -3.18
C ARG A 232 -10.56 -13.03 -3.65
N LEU A 233 -10.77 -12.88 -4.96
CA LEU A 233 -11.90 -12.14 -5.52
C LEU A 233 -13.23 -12.89 -5.35
N ILE A 234 -13.22 -14.22 -5.49
CA ILE A 234 -14.38 -15.08 -5.20
C ILE A 234 -14.86 -14.87 -3.77
N ASN A 235 -13.95 -14.86 -2.78
CA ASN A 235 -14.28 -14.64 -1.37
C ASN A 235 -14.96 -13.27 -1.16
N ILE A 236 -14.36 -12.19 -1.69
CA ILE A 236 -14.87 -10.82 -1.55
C ILE A 236 -16.29 -10.68 -2.11
N VAL A 237 -16.53 -11.19 -3.33
CA VAL A 237 -17.87 -11.10 -3.95
C VAL A 237 -18.88 -12.02 -3.28
N CYS A 238 -18.48 -13.17 -2.74
CA CYS A 238 -19.39 -14.07 -2.05
C CYS A 238 -19.82 -13.55 -0.66
N ASP A 239 -18.90 -12.99 0.14
CA ASP A 239 -19.26 -12.33 1.40
C ASP A 239 -20.20 -11.13 1.16
N ARG A 240 -19.87 -10.29 0.15
CA ARG A 240 -20.75 -9.17 -0.23
C ARG A 240 -22.11 -9.65 -0.74
N ALA A 241 -22.17 -10.71 -1.52
CA ALA A 241 -23.43 -11.25 -2.04
C ALA A 241 -24.30 -11.89 -0.95
N LEU A 242 -23.71 -12.52 0.07
CA LEU A 242 -24.43 -12.98 1.27
C LEU A 242 -24.97 -11.80 2.09
N LEU A 243 -24.19 -10.73 2.29
CA LEU A 243 -24.64 -9.49 2.93
C LEU A 243 -25.81 -8.84 2.17
N THR A 244 -25.72 -8.73 0.84
CA THR A 244 -26.81 -8.20 -0.01
C THR A 244 -28.05 -9.09 0.02
N ALA A 245 -27.88 -10.42 -0.01
CA ALA A 245 -29.00 -11.38 0.09
C ALA A 245 -29.70 -11.32 1.46
N PHE A 246 -28.94 -11.16 2.55
CA PHE A 246 -29.47 -10.92 3.89
C PHE A 246 -30.27 -9.61 3.96
N GLY A 247 -29.72 -8.52 3.42
CA GLY A 247 -30.40 -7.21 3.38
C GLY A 247 -31.72 -7.21 2.60
N PHE A 248 -31.85 -8.06 1.56
CA PHE A 248 -33.11 -8.28 0.84
C PHE A 248 -33.98 -9.41 1.40
N ASN A 249 -33.63 -9.98 2.56
CA ASN A 249 -34.31 -11.13 3.17
C ASN A 249 -34.52 -12.28 2.16
N ARG A 250 -33.42 -12.77 1.57
CA ARG A 250 -33.38 -13.88 0.58
C ARG A 250 -32.39 -14.95 1.00
N ARG A 251 -32.86 -16.17 1.24
CA ARG A 251 -32.03 -17.32 1.66
C ARG A 251 -31.16 -17.95 0.56
N LYS A 252 -31.22 -17.45 -0.68
CA LYS A 252 -30.33 -17.84 -1.78
C LYS A 252 -29.83 -16.61 -2.55
N VAL A 253 -28.54 -16.60 -2.84
CA VAL A 253 -27.87 -15.62 -3.70
C VAL A 253 -28.22 -15.95 -5.15
N THR A 254 -28.91 -15.02 -5.82
CA THR A 254 -29.27 -15.13 -7.24
C THR A 254 -28.28 -14.36 -8.11
N GLY A 255 -28.28 -14.61 -9.43
CA GLY A 255 -27.52 -13.81 -10.39
C GLY A 255 -27.89 -12.31 -10.41
N SER A 256 -29.04 -11.91 -9.87
CA SER A 256 -29.36 -10.48 -9.68
C SER A 256 -28.61 -9.90 -8.47
N ILE A 257 -28.64 -10.62 -7.34
CA ILE A 257 -27.93 -10.25 -6.11
C ILE A 257 -26.43 -10.18 -6.37
N ALA A 258 -25.86 -11.21 -7.02
CA ALA A 258 -24.45 -11.23 -7.40
C ALA A 258 -24.05 -10.01 -8.26
N ARG A 259 -24.82 -9.68 -9.32
CA ARG A 259 -24.58 -8.47 -10.13
C ARG A 259 -24.67 -7.18 -9.31
N SER A 260 -25.62 -7.08 -8.39
CA SER A 260 -25.76 -5.90 -7.53
C SER A 260 -24.55 -5.71 -6.63
N SER A 261 -24.04 -6.80 -6.03
CA SER A 261 -22.85 -6.78 -5.19
C SER A 261 -21.58 -6.47 -6.01
N ILE A 262 -21.45 -7.02 -7.22
CA ILE A 262 -20.36 -6.69 -8.16
C ILE A 262 -20.40 -5.20 -8.55
N LYS A 263 -21.58 -4.65 -8.86
CA LYS A 263 -21.72 -3.22 -9.18
C LYS A 263 -21.27 -2.33 -8.02
N GLU A 264 -21.58 -2.70 -6.77
CA GLU A 264 -21.13 -1.94 -5.60
C GLU A 264 -19.62 -2.05 -5.36
N LEU A 265 -19.04 -3.24 -5.54
CA LEU A 265 -17.58 -3.43 -5.44
C LEU A 265 -16.85 -2.56 -6.49
N ASN A 266 -17.31 -2.59 -7.74
CA ASN A 266 -16.74 -1.77 -8.81
C ASN A 266 -16.98 -0.26 -8.58
N ALA A 267 -18.11 0.14 -7.98
CA ALA A 267 -18.38 1.54 -7.65
C ALA A 267 -17.45 2.12 -6.56
N ARG A 268 -16.66 1.28 -5.89
CA ARG A 268 -15.59 1.68 -4.96
C ARG A 268 -14.18 1.55 -5.56
N GLY A 269 -14.05 0.91 -6.71
CA GLY A 269 -12.78 0.68 -7.41
C GLY A 269 -12.71 1.47 -8.70
N GLY A 270 -12.17 2.69 -8.63
CA GLY A 270 -11.68 3.38 -9.83
C GLY A 270 -10.53 2.58 -10.44
N ASP A 271 -10.66 2.29 -11.73
CA ASP A 271 -9.67 1.65 -12.61
C ASP A 271 -8.86 0.46 -12.06
N THR A 272 -9.34 -0.75 -12.35
CA THR A 272 -8.45 -1.85 -12.80
C THR A 272 -9.21 -2.93 -13.59
N HIS A 273 -8.49 -3.68 -14.42
CA HIS A 273 -8.96 -4.86 -15.19
C HIS A 273 -10.17 -4.68 -16.12
N ARG A 274 -10.02 -3.83 -17.16
CA ARG A 274 -10.69 -4.12 -18.44
C ARG A 274 -10.07 -5.37 -19.07
N ILE A 275 -10.78 -6.50 -18.98
CA ILE A 275 -10.41 -7.74 -19.69
C ILE A 275 -10.43 -7.48 -21.20
N PHE A 276 -9.36 -7.89 -21.89
CA PHE A 276 -9.15 -7.60 -23.31
C PHE A 276 -10.01 -8.52 -24.21
N THR A 277 -11.10 -8.00 -24.76
CA THR A 277 -11.86 -8.66 -25.84
C THR A 277 -11.62 -7.95 -27.17
N LYS A 278 -10.86 -8.58 -28.07
CA LYS A 278 -10.57 -8.02 -29.40
C LYS A 278 -11.87 -7.82 -30.21
N GLY A 279 -12.08 -6.61 -30.73
CA GLY A 279 -13.13 -6.30 -31.69
C GLY A 279 -13.65 -4.85 -31.61
N ARG A 280 -13.78 -4.20 -32.77
CA ARG A 280 -14.49 -2.92 -32.98
C ARG A 280 -13.87 -1.65 -32.37
N VAL A 281 -12.57 -1.41 -32.60
CA VAL A 281 -12.01 -0.03 -32.61
C VAL A 281 -11.15 0.16 -33.86
N LEU A 282 -11.79 0.27 -35.03
CA LEU A 282 -11.13 0.55 -36.31
C LEU A 282 -12.00 1.45 -37.22
N THR A 283 -12.51 2.55 -36.65
CA THR A 283 -13.28 3.58 -37.37
C THR A 283 -12.95 5.01 -36.93
N GLY A 284 -12.51 5.23 -35.69
CA GLY A 284 -12.26 6.58 -35.16
C GLY A 284 -10.94 7.24 -35.61
N PHE A 285 -9.90 6.46 -35.94
CA PHE A 285 -8.55 7.01 -36.15
C PHE A 285 -8.34 7.73 -37.50
N ILE A 286 -9.15 7.44 -38.52
CA ILE A 286 -8.99 8.04 -39.85
C ILE A 286 -9.48 9.51 -39.85
N VAL A 287 -10.55 9.82 -39.12
CA VAL A 287 -11.15 11.17 -39.10
C VAL A 287 -10.23 12.20 -38.41
N LEU A 288 -9.53 11.80 -37.34
CA LEU A 288 -8.69 12.73 -36.57
C LEU A 288 -7.44 13.17 -37.34
N PHE A 289 -6.87 12.30 -38.18
CA PHE A 289 -5.65 12.57 -38.94
C PHE A 289 -5.88 13.60 -40.06
N CYS A 290 -7.09 13.66 -40.63
CA CYS A 290 -7.44 14.63 -41.66
C CYS A 290 -7.60 16.07 -41.15
N LEU A 291 -8.01 16.28 -39.88
CA LEU A 291 -8.12 17.65 -39.33
C LEU A 291 -6.75 18.29 -39.04
N ALA A 292 -5.79 17.53 -38.51
CA ALA A 292 -4.49 18.05 -38.12
C ALA A 292 -3.65 18.61 -39.30
N LEU A 293 -3.90 18.12 -40.51
CA LEU A 293 -3.19 18.53 -41.73
C LEU A 293 -3.61 19.91 -42.26
N ILE A 294 -4.81 20.39 -41.92
CA ILE A 294 -5.36 21.66 -42.44
C ILE A 294 -4.77 22.87 -41.68
N THR A 295 -4.46 22.72 -40.39
CA THR A 295 -3.92 23.79 -39.54
C THR A 295 -2.45 24.13 -39.77
N MET A 296 -1.71 23.31 -40.53
CA MET A 296 -0.24 23.44 -40.67
C MET A 296 0.22 24.28 -41.89
N VAL A 297 -0.71 24.66 -42.79
CA VAL A 297 -0.37 25.29 -44.09
C VAL A 297 -0.39 26.83 -44.03
N LEU A 298 -1.05 27.44 -43.04
CA LEU A 298 -1.25 28.89 -42.93
C LEU A 298 -0.56 29.49 -41.70
N PHE A 299 0.76 29.70 -41.79
CA PHE A 299 1.46 30.94 -41.41
C PHE A 299 2.99 30.79 -41.58
N LYS A 300 3.65 31.80 -42.18
CA LYS A 300 5.12 31.89 -42.25
C LYS A 300 5.60 33.35 -42.18
N LEU A 301 6.40 33.64 -41.13
CA LEU A 301 7.70 34.35 -41.16
C LEU A 301 7.79 35.82 -41.70
N PRO A 302 8.90 36.56 -41.49
CA PRO A 302 10.02 36.48 -40.51
C PRO A 302 10.11 37.84 -39.71
N PRO A 303 11.27 38.40 -39.21
CA PRO A 303 12.68 37.98 -38.99
C PRO A 303 13.12 38.20 -37.48
N VAL A 304 14.34 38.54 -36.97
CA VAL A 304 15.68 38.93 -37.50
C VAL A 304 16.84 38.76 -36.44
N PHE A 305 18.10 38.62 -36.91
CA PHE A 305 19.43 38.89 -36.28
C PHE A 305 19.98 38.26 -34.94
N LYS A 306 20.88 37.26 -35.12
CA LYS A 306 22.37 37.23 -34.89
C LYS A 306 23.08 37.26 -33.49
N PRO A 307 24.34 36.75 -33.37
CA PRO A 307 25.00 36.34 -32.09
C PRO A 307 26.50 36.72 -31.85
N GLY A 308 27.07 36.31 -30.68
CA GLY A 308 28.52 36.24 -30.32
C GLY A 308 28.91 37.10 -29.08
N THR A 309 30.01 36.92 -28.31
CA THR A 309 31.10 35.88 -28.15
C THR A 309 32.04 36.31 -26.96
N VAL A 310 33.03 35.48 -26.52
CA VAL A 310 34.28 35.82 -25.73
C VAL A 310 34.30 35.78 -24.16
N VAL A 311 34.71 34.63 -23.57
CA VAL A 311 36.01 34.29 -22.86
C VAL A 311 36.62 35.15 -21.69
N GLU A 312 37.09 34.46 -20.61
CA GLU A 312 38.17 34.81 -19.60
C GLU A 312 37.95 35.92 -18.51
N GLU A 313 38.62 36.00 -17.32
CA GLU A 313 39.51 35.11 -16.50
C GLU A 313 39.63 35.61 -15.01
N LYS A 314 40.21 34.80 -14.08
CA LYS A 314 40.94 35.19 -12.82
C LYS A 314 40.17 35.93 -11.68
N SER A 315 40.63 36.02 -10.41
CA SER A 315 41.74 35.41 -9.64
C SER A 315 41.40 35.34 -8.12
N ALA A 316 42.22 34.66 -7.31
CA ALA A 316 42.00 34.43 -5.86
C ALA A 316 42.72 35.45 -4.92
N GLY A 317 42.35 35.45 -3.63
CA GLY A 317 43.03 36.15 -2.54
C GLY A 317 42.41 35.87 -1.16
N ASP A 318 43.22 35.49 -0.16
CA ASP A 318 42.80 35.04 1.18
C ASP A 318 42.58 36.18 2.20
N GLN A 319 41.71 35.97 3.21
CA GLN A 319 42.13 35.61 4.59
C GLN A 319 40.98 35.51 5.62
N VAL A 320 40.94 34.36 6.32
CA VAL A 320 40.64 34.14 7.76
C VAL A 320 39.46 34.91 8.43
N SER A 321 38.37 34.20 8.82
CA SER A 321 38.08 33.83 10.25
C SER A 321 36.65 33.30 10.55
N MET A 322 36.52 32.43 11.57
CA MET A 322 35.33 32.16 12.43
C MET A 322 33.96 31.76 11.80
N THR A 323 33.84 30.48 11.42
CA THR A 323 32.68 29.59 11.63
C THR A 323 31.28 30.18 11.93
N LYS A 324 30.41 30.23 10.91
CA LYS A 324 28.96 29.97 11.07
C LYS A 324 28.34 29.44 9.76
N THR A 325 28.18 28.13 9.63
CA THR A 325 27.73 27.47 8.40
C THR A 325 26.23 27.66 8.16
N SER A 326 25.84 28.82 7.62
CA SER A 326 24.45 29.11 7.24
C SER A 326 24.12 28.47 5.89
N TRP A 327 23.64 27.23 5.90
CA TRP A 327 23.11 26.57 4.70
C TRP A 327 21.90 27.34 4.16
N THR A 328 21.75 27.44 2.84
CA THR A 328 20.51 27.93 2.22
C THR A 328 19.41 26.85 2.30
N PHE A 329 18.15 27.23 2.03
CA PHE A 329 17.08 26.24 1.95
C PHE A 329 17.30 25.24 0.79
N GLU A 330 17.93 25.67 -0.31
CA GLU A 330 18.27 24.79 -1.43
C GLU A 330 19.37 23.80 -1.07
N ASP A 331 20.46 24.24 -0.40
CA ASP A 331 21.50 23.34 0.12
C ASP A 331 20.91 22.29 1.07
N PHE A 332 20.02 22.73 1.98
CA PHE A 332 19.36 21.86 2.93
C PHE A 332 18.49 20.81 2.23
N LEU A 333 17.73 21.18 1.20
CA LEU A 333 16.94 20.22 0.40
C LEU A 333 17.82 19.30 -0.48
N GLY A 334 18.94 19.81 -1.00
CA GLY A 334 19.91 19.06 -1.80
C GLY A 334 20.56 17.91 -1.01
N ASN A 335 20.90 18.17 0.26
CA ASN A 335 21.46 17.18 1.19
C ASN A 335 20.46 16.09 1.64
N LEU A 336 19.18 16.18 1.27
CA LEU A 336 18.18 15.14 1.57
C LEU A 336 18.15 14.06 0.49
N THR A 337 17.74 12.84 0.87
CA THR A 337 17.25 11.82 -0.07
C THR A 337 15.73 11.70 0.00
N SER A 338 15.09 11.27 -1.10
CA SER A 338 13.62 11.19 -1.18
C SER A 338 13.03 10.24 -0.13
N ARG A 339 13.50 8.98 -0.08
CA ARG A 339 12.98 7.97 0.86
C ARG A 339 13.27 8.32 2.33
N SER A 340 14.48 8.78 2.67
CA SER A 340 14.86 9.16 4.05
C SER A 340 14.03 10.35 4.55
N SER A 341 13.95 11.44 3.77
CA SER A 341 13.17 12.61 4.14
C SER A 341 11.67 12.30 4.28
N ARG A 342 11.09 11.47 3.41
CA ARG A 342 9.67 11.03 3.49
C ARG A 342 9.37 10.30 4.79
N PHE A 343 10.23 9.38 5.21
CA PHE A 343 10.08 8.63 6.46
C PHE A 343 10.23 9.53 7.69
N ILE A 344 11.21 10.43 7.69
CA ILE A 344 11.49 11.32 8.81
C ILE A 344 10.39 12.38 8.96
N ALA A 345 9.88 12.94 7.86
CA ALA A 345 8.78 13.89 7.91
C ALA A 345 7.50 13.24 8.50
N VAL A 346 7.16 12.02 8.10
CA VAL A 346 6.06 11.27 8.75
C VAL A 346 6.31 11.04 10.24
N LYS A 347 7.53 10.64 10.62
CA LYS A 347 7.91 10.43 12.03
C LYS A 347 7.73 11.71 12.85
N THR A 348 8.15 12.85 12.31
CA THR A 348 8.01 14.16 12.94
C THR A 348 6.55 14.60 13.02
N ALA A 349 5.78 14.49 11.93
CA ALA A 349 4.36 14.82 11.92
C ALA A 349 3.55 14.03 12.98
N LEU A 350 3.81 12.73 13.13
CA LEU A 350 3.18 11.89 14.17
C LEU A 350 3.65 12.25 15.59
N SER A 351 4.92 12.61 15.76
CA SER A 351 5.49 12.97 17.07
C SER A 351 4.85 14.24 17.66
N LEU A 352 4.45 15.19 16.82
CA LEU A 352 3.79 16.45 17.24
C LEU A 352 2.44 16.22 17.93
N TRP A 353 1.78 15.08 17.71
CA TRP A 353 0.51 14.72 18.34
C TRP A 353 0.67 14.00 19.70
N GLU A 354 1.80 14.20 20.37
CA GLU A 354 2.23 13.50 21.60
C GLU A 354 2.21 11.96 21.47
N THR A 355 2.51 11.41 20.27
CA THR A 355 2.52 9.95 20.05
C THR A 355 3.89 9.40 19.70
N THR A 356 4.22 8.21 20.21
CA THR A 356 5.39 7.42 19.78
C THR A 356 5.12 6.80 18.40
N PRO A 357 5.78 7.22 17.30
CA PRO A 357 5.39 6.78 15.96
C PRO A 357 5.73 5.31 15.70
N ARG A 358 4.71 4.47 15.49
CA ARG A 358 4.83 3.03 15.18
C ARG A 358 5.03 2.80 13.68
N LEU A 359 6.08 3.40 13.13
CA LEU A 359 6.50 3.19 11.75
C LEU A 359 7.16 1.82 11.59
N ASN A 360 7.06 1.25 10.40
CA ASN A 360 7.64 -0.05 10.04
C ASN A 360 8.54 0.14 8.81
N GLN A 361 9.69 -0.54 8.75
CA GLN A 361 10.61 -0.53 7.62
C GLN A 361 9.93 -0.80 6.26
N TYR A 362 8.88 -1.62 6.23
CA TYR A 362 8.10 -1.93 5.02
C TYR A 362 7.47 -0.69 4.34
N LEU A 363 7.32 0.43 5.06
CA LEU A 363 6.85 1.69 4.46
C LEU A 363 7.80 2.17 3.34
N ASN A 364 9.11 1.94 3.47
CA ASN A 364 10.11 2.45 2.50
C ASN A 364 9.99 1.83 1.10
N ASN A 365 9.25 0.72 0.96
CA ASN A 365 9.00 0.00 -0.29
C ASN A 365 7.73 0.46 -1.01
N ILE A 366 6.96 1.39 -0.43
CA ILE A 366 5.78 1.97 -1.06
C ILE A 366 6.24 3.17 -1.89
N ASP A 367 6.45 3.00 -3.20
CA ASP A 367 6.94 4.10 -4.03
C ASP A 367 5.92 5.23 -4.18
N GLU A 368 4.63 4.91 -4.28
CA GLU A 368 3.55 5.91 -4.32
C GLU A 368 3.42 6.69 -3.00
N ASN A 369 3.65 8.01 -3.04
CA ASN A 369 3.57 8.88 -1.87
C ASN A 369 2.20 8.81 -1.17
N GLY A 370 1.09 8.84 -1.92
CA GLY A 370 -0.26 8.79 -1.36
C GLY A 370 -0.48 7.57 -0.47
N ALA A 371 -0.22 6.37 -1.03
CA ALA A 371 -0.22 5.12 -0.28
C ALA A 371 0.75 5.12 0.92
N PHE A 372 1.98 5.62 0.77
CA PHE A 372 2.96 5.71 1.87
C PHE A 372 2.40 6.45 3.09
N PHE A 373 1.88 7.66 2.86
CA PHE A 373 1.30 8.49 3.92
C PHE A 373 0.02 7.85 4.50
N GLN A 374 -0.79 7.19 3.67
CA GLN A 374 -2.00 6.49 4.11
C GLN A 374 -1.69 5.31 5.05
N PHE A 375 -0.75 4.43 4.67
CA PHE A 375 -0.37 3.28 5.50
C PHE A 375 0.31 3.71 6.81
N ALA A 376 1.16 4.74 6.76
CA ALA A 376 1.80 5.28 7.95
C ALA A 376 0.81 5.93 8.93
N ALA A 377 -0.16 6.69 8.42
CA ALA A 377 -1.24 7.26 9.23
C ALA A 377 -2.11 6.15 9.86
N ALA A 378 -2.60 5.21 9.04
CA ALA A 378 -3.51 4.15 9.49
C ALA A 378 -2.90 3.27 10.61
N ARG A 379 -1.61 2.92 10.51
CA ARG A 379 -0.90 2.12 11.55
C ARG A 379 -0.77 2.83 12.90
N ASN A 380 -0.98 4.15 12.94
CA ASN A 380 -0.94 4.98 14.14
C ASN A 380 -2.33 5.49 14.59
N ASN A 381 -3.41 4.98 13.99
CA ASN A 381 -4.80 5.45 14.18
C ASN A 381 -5.07 6.90 13.71
N PHE A 382 -4.33 7.37 12.71
CA PHE A 382 -4.57 8.64 12.02
C PHE A 382 -5.29 8.41 10.69
N GLN A 383 -6.05 9.42 10.27
CA GLN A 383 -6.50 9.61 8.90
C GLN A 383 -5.50 10.50 8.15
N ILE A 384 -5.50 10.41 6.83
CA ILE A 384 -4.72 11.27 5.94
C ILE A 384 -5.64 12.19 5.13
N LEU A 385 -5.24 13.44 4.97
CA LEU A 385 -5.83 14.37 4.02
C LEU A 385 -4.72 14.85 3.09
N ALA A 386 -4.75 14.40 1.84
CA ALA A 386 -3.91 14.94 0.78
C ALA A 386 -4.46 16.31 0.33
N VAL A 387 -3.56 17.23 0.03
CA VAL A 387 -3.85 18.60 -0.40
C VAL A 387 -2.95 18.93 -1.58
N ASN A 388 -3.54 19.34 -2.70
CA ASN A 388 -2.85 19.56 -3.96
C ASN A 388 -3.12 21.01 -4.43
N ASN A 389 -2.07 21.81 -4.61
CA ASN A 389 -2.10 23.22 -5.04
C ASN A 389 -2.95 24.17 -4.17
N ASP A 390 -3.27 23.78 -2.93
CA ASP A 390 -4.18 24.52 -2.03
C ASP A 390 -3.44 24.88 -0.71
N TRP A 391 -2.47 25.79 -0.82
CA TRP A 391 -1.74 26.35 0.34
C TRP A 391 -2.66 27.08 1.31
N ASP A 392 -3.79 27.60 0.82
CA ASP A 392 -4.74 28.35 1.63
C ASP A 392 -5.49 27.44 2.62
N LEU A 393 -5.90 26.25 2.18
CA LEU A 393 -6.44 25.22 3.05
C LEU A 393 -5.44 24.77 4.14
N ILE A 394 -4.15 24.65 3.83
CA ILE A 394 -3.15 24.22 4.84
C ILE A 394 -3.09 25.24 5.99
N LYS A 395 -3.08 26.54 5.68
CA LYS A 395 -3.20 27.61 6.69
C LYS A 395 -4.51 27.52 7.48
N LYS A 396 -5.64 27.31 6.79
CA LYS A 396 -7.00 27.28 7.39
C LYS A 396 -7.26 26.09 8.29
N LEU A 397 -6.76 24.90 7.94
CA LEU A 397 -6.89 23.71 8.79
C LEU A 397 -5.99 23.78 10.04
N ASN A 398 -4.95 24.63 10.03
CA ASN A 398 -4.02 24.89 11.13
C ASN A 398 -3.50 23.60 11.81
N LEU A 399 -3.07 22.62 11.02
CA LEU A 399 -2.44 21.38 11.48
C LEU A 399 -1.02 21.24 10.88
N PRO A 400 -0.10 20.51 11.54
CA PRO A 400 1.13 20.06 10.92
C PRO A 400 0.86 19.24 9.66
N ALA A 401 1.60 19.55 8.60
CA ALA A 401 1.55 18.87 7.31
C ALA A 401 2.94 18.41 6.91
N VAL A 402 3.05 17.27 6.22
CA VAL A 402 4.25 16.95 5.45
C VAL A 402 4.10 17.62 4.09
N LEU A 403 5.01 18.54 3.78
CA LEU A 403 5.09 19.24 2.50
C LEU A 403 6.08 18.52 1.58
N GLU A 404 5.73 18.42 0.29
CA GLU A 404 6.56 17.83 -0.74
C GLU A 404 7.26 18.94 -1.55
N PHE A 405 8.58 18.84 -1.70
CA PHE A 405 9.43 19.81 -2.38
C PHE A 405 10.14 19.17 -3.57
N LEU A 406 10.39 19.94 -4.63
CA LEU A 406 11.15 19.49 -5.79
C LEU A 406 12.25 20.53 -6.11
N PRO A 407 13.50 20.32 -5.63
CA PRO A 407 14.61 21.22 -5.93
C PRO A 407 14.93 21.31 -7.44
N PRO A 408 15.53 22.41 -7.92
CA PRO A 408 16.02 22.52 -9.29
C PRO A 408 16.89 21.33 -9.69
N GLY A 409 16.59 20.74 -10.85
CA GLY A 409 17.30 19.55 -11.36
C GLY A 409 17.05 18.23 -10.60
N ALA A 410 16.28 18.21 -9.51
CA ALA A 410 16.01 16.98 -8.77
C ALA A 410 15.00 16.08 -9.49
N ILE A 411 15.39 14.82 -9.72
CA ILE A 411 14.53 13.78 -10.34
C ILE A 411 13.48 13.23 -9.36
N SER A 412 13.63 13.51 -8.05
CA SER A 412 12.78 12.96 -6.98
C SER A 412 12.46 13.99 -5.90
N PRO A 413 11.25 13.98 -5.30
CA PRO A 413 10.84 14.96 -4.31
C PRO A 413 11.58 14.78 -2.97
N ARG A 414 11.53 15.82 -2.13
CA ARG A 414 11.99 15.86 -0.74
C ARG A 414 10.83 16.20 0.18
N PHE A 415 10.90 15.80 1.45
CA PHE A 415 9.77 15.96 2.37
C PHE A 415 10.21 16.58 3.69
N LEU A 416 9.49 17.62 4.14
CA LEU A 416 9.69 18.25 5.44
C LEU A 416 8.33 18.47 6.12
N THR A 417 8.31 18.47 7.46
CA THR A 417 7.10 18.78 8.22
C THR A 417 7.05 20.26 8.53
N ILE A 418 5.95 20.94 8.23
CA ILE A 418 5.70 22.27 8.80
C ILE A 418 5.29 22.12 10.27
N ILE A 419 6.07 22.73 11.17
CA ILE A 419 5.85 22.63 12.62
C ILE A 419 5.38 23.95 13.24
N LYS A 420 5.68 25.09 12.59
CA LYS A 420 5.19 26.41 12.97
C LYS A 420 5.19 27.36 11.76
N MET A 421 4.30 28.34 11.77
CA MET A 421 4.17 29.40 10.76
C MET A 421 3.88 30.74 11.43
N THR A 422 4.50 31.81 10.93
CA THR A 422 4.10 33.21 11.17
C THR A 422 3.75 33.87 9.83
N GLU A 423 3.57 35.19 9.79
CA GLU A 423 3.45 35.94 8.53
C GLU A 423 4.78 36.03 7.77
N ASN A 424 5.92 36.02 8.49
CA ASN A 424 7.26 36.27 7.93
C ASN A 424 8.10 35.01 7.75
N GLU A 425 7.83 33.95 8.51
CA GLU A 425 8.67 32.75 8.58
C GLU A 425 7.85 31.45 8.67
N ILE A 426 8.38 30.38 8.09
CA ILE A 426 7.87 29.01 8.16
C ILE A 426 8.97 28.14 8.75
N ILE A 427 8.67 27.48 9.87
CA ILE A 427 9.58 26.54 10.52
C ILE A 427 9.27 25.14 10.01
N LEU A 428 10.22 24.58 9.27
CA LEU A 428 10.21 23.23 8.72
C LEU A 428 11.13 22.30 9.53
N LYS A 429 10.82 21.01 9.55
CA LYS A 429 11.60 20.00 10.28
C LYS A 429 11.73 18.69 9.49
N GLY A 430 12.95 18.14 9.43
CA GLY A 430 13.31 16.92 8.70
C GLY A 430 14.83 16.76 8.64
N GLY A 431 15.37 16.05 7.65
CA GLY A 431 16.80 15.73 7.62
C GLY A 431 17.19 14.60 8.57
N GLU A 432 18.34 13.96 8.32
CA GLU A 432 18.69 12.70 8.97
C GLU A 432 18.97 12.85 10.47
N LYS A 433 19.37 14.04 10.93
CA LYS A 433 19.53 14.39 12.35
C LYS A 433 18.27 15.05 12.92
N ASN A 434 17.17 15.06 12.17
CA ASN A 434 15.89 15.71 12.50
C ASN A 434 16.05 17.22 12.75
N GLU A 435 16.87 17.86 11.91
CA GLU A 435 17.16 19.29 11.87
C GLU A 435 15.91 20.17 11.69
N ILE A 436 16.03 21.43 12.11
CA ILE A 436 15.00 22.47 12.01
C ILE A 436 15.57 23.61 11.17
N ILE A 437 14.79 24.09 10.21
CA ILE A 437 15.13 25.22 9.34
C ILE A 437 13.98 26.23 9.32
N SER A 438 14.29 27.52 9.38
CA SER A 438 13.31 28.60 9.18
C SER A 438 13.50 29.18 7.78
N VAL A 439 12.39 29.35 7.04
CA VAL A 439 12.37 29.69 5.61
C VAL A 439 11.32 30.78 5.38
N LYS A 440 11.58 31.73 4.48
CA LYS A 440 10.56 32.75 4.15
C LYS A 440 9.41 32.11 3.36
N PRO A 441 8.13 32.55 3.53
CA PRO A 441 7.01 31.96 2.80
C PRO A 441 7.16 31.91 1.27
N ALA A 442 7.73 32.96 0.65
CA ALA A 442 7.97 33.00 -0.79
C ALA A 442 9.07 32.03 -1.25
N GLU A 443 10.15 31.92 -0.46
CA GLU A 443 11.26 30.99 -0.68
C GLU A 443 10.81 29.53 -0.52
N MET A 444 9.99 29.23 0.50
CA MET A 444 9.36 27.92 0.65
C MET A 444 8.48 27.57 -0.55
N GLN A 445 7.68 28.53 -1.03
CA GLN A 445 6.79 28.34 -2.18
C GLN A 445 7.51 28.10 -3.51
N SER A 446 8.71 28.65 -3.74
CA SER A 446 9.45 28.41 -4.99
C SER A 446 9.96 26.98 -5.16
N TYR A 447 10.05 26.18 -4.08
CA TYR A 447 10.47 24.77 -4.13
C TYR A 447 9.31 23.78 -3.85
N TRP A 448 8.13 24.25 -3.44
CA TRP A 448 6.99 23.40 -3.09
C TRP A 448 6.35 22.78 -4.34
N SER A 449 6.18 21.45 -4.39
CA SER A 449 5.59 20.75 -5.55
C SER A 449 4.08 20.96 -5.71
N GLY A 450 3.45 21.69 -4.77
CA GLY A 450 2.01 21.79 -4.64
C GLY A 450 1.37 20.67 -3.81
N ASN A 451 2.09 19.57 -3.52
CA ASN A 451 1.54 18.45 -2.76
C ASN A 451 1.84 18.58 -1.25
N ALA A 452 0.85 18.22 -0.43
CA ALA A 452 0.97 18.17 1.02
C ALA A 452 0.07 17.09 1.64
N TYR A 453 0.48 16.59 2.80
CA TYR A 453 -0.12 15.44 3.47
C TYR A 453 -0.37 15.76 4.95
N ILE A 454 -1.63 15.98 5.33
CA ILE A 454 -2.04 16.33 6.69
C ILE A 454 -2.49 15.06 7.44
N LEU A 455 -1.76 14.68 8.48
CA LEU A 455 -2.10 13.56 9.36
C LEU A 455 -2.96 14.07 10.53
N TRP A 456 -4.18 13.54 10.67
CA TRP A 456 -5.15 14.01 11.68
C TRP A 456 -5.86 12.84 12.38
N LYS A 457 -6.22 13.00 13.66
CA LYS A 457 -6.96 11.99 14.44
C LYS A 457 -8.47 12.19 14.25
N ASP A 458 -9.19 11.12 13.90
CA ASP A 458 -10.65 11.13 13.90
C ASP A 458 -11.16 10.69 15.29
N PHE A 459 -11.10 11.60 16.26
CA PHE A 459 -11.32 11.33 17.70
C PHE A 459 -12.61 10.57 18.02
N PHE A 460 -13.67 10.77 17.22
CA PHE A 460 -14.98 10.14 17.42
C PHE A 460 -15.29 9.03 16.40
N ASN A 461 -14.36 8.70 15.49
CA ASN A 461 -14.35 7.52 14.60
C ASN A 461 -15.64 7.23 13.80
N TYR A 462 -16.49 8.23 13.59
CA TYR A 462 -17.78 8.07 12.91
C TYR A 462 -17.61 8.17 11.39
N ARG A 463 -18.24 7.25 10.65
CA ARG A 463 -17.90 7.01 9.23
C ARG A 463 -18.79 7.80 8.26
N GLY A 464 -18.30 7.95 7.03
CA GLY A 464 -18.97 8.65 5.93
C GLY A 464 -18.94 10.18 6.02
N LYS A 465 -19.46 10.84 4.98
CA LYS A 465 -19.79 12.27 4.95
C LYS A 465 -21.23 12.45 5.39
N ILE A 466 -21.50 13.30 6.37
CA ILE A 466 -22.88 13.64 6.76
C ILE A 466 -23.39 14.75 5.81
N PRO A 467 -24.59 14.63 5.20
CA PRO A 467 -25.61 13.58 5.34
C PRO A 467 -25.63 12.56 4.16
N ILE A 468 -24.54 12.39 3.43
CA ILE A 468 -24.50 11.67 2.13
C ILE A 468 -24.47 10.15 2.31
N ASP A 469 -23.46 9.64 3.01
CA ASP A 469 -23.18 8.19 3.15
C ASP A 469 -22.81 7.78 4.59
N ALA A 470 -22.92 8.72 5.54
CA ALA A 470 -22.70 8.48 6.96
C ALA A 470 -23.87 7.69 7.61
N PRO A 471 -23.57 6.71 8.50
CA PRO A 471 -24.58 6.10 9.36
C PRO A 471 -25.31 7.13 10.25
N LYS A 472 -26.51 6.78 10.72
CA LYS A 472 -27.34 7.67 11.55
C LYS A 472 -26.65 8.05 12.86
N GLU A 473 -25.87 7.13 13.41
CA GLU A 473 -25.08 7.28 14.62
C GLU A 473 -24.03 8.38 14.47
N SER A 474 -23.46 8.57 13.27
CA SER A 474 -22.57 9.69 12.95
C SER A 474 -23.23 11.05 13.14
N VAL A 475 -24.52 11.16 12.81
CA VAL A 475 -25.31 12.40 12.95
C VAL A 475 -25.49 12.75 14.42
N PHE A 476 -25.82 11.77 15.26
CA PHE A 476 -25.96 11.96 16.71
C PHE A 476 -24.62 12.39 17.34
N THR A 477 -23.51 11.73 16.96
CA THR A 477 -22.16 12.08 17.43
C THR A 477 -21.74 13.49 17.01
N LEU A 478 -22.03 13.90 15.77
CA LEU A 478 -21.85 15.28 15.33
C LEU A 478 -22.70 16.25 16.17
N LYS A 479 -23.98 15.95 16.39
CA LYS A 479 -24.87 16.81 17.19
C LYS A 479 -24.42 16.95 18.64
N MET A 480 -23.86 15.92 19.26
CA MET A 480 -23.20 16.04 20.58
C MET A 480 -22.01 17.00 20.51
N LEU A 481 -21.08 16.76 19.58
CA LEU A 481 -19.87 17.57 19.42
C LEU A 481 -20.17 19.06 19.16
N LEU A 482 -21.22 19.37 18.38
CA LEU A 482 -21.65 20.75 18.14
C LEU A 482 -22.20 21.42 19.42
N ARG A 483 -22.88 20.69 20.31
CA ARG A 483 -23.32 21.23 21.61
C ARG A 483 -22.14 21.47 22.55
N ASP A 484 -21.14 20.58 22.56
CA ASP A 484 -19.92 20.72 23.37
C ASP A 484 -19.17 22.03 23.04
N ILE A 485 -19.05 22.38 21.76
CA ILE A 485 -18.39 23.62 21.31
C ILE A 485 -19.30 24.87 21.37
N GLY A 486 -20.52 24.76 21.91
CA GLY A 486 -21.35 25.90 22.30
C GLY A 486 -22.76 25.96 21.72
N PHE A 487 -23.09 25.20 20.67
CA PHE A 487 -24.40 25.26 19.99
C PHE A 487 -25.48 24.46 20.75
N LYS A 488 -25.76 24.88 21.98
CA LYS A 488 -26.54 24.14 22.99
C LYS A 488 -27.99 23.87 22.58
N GLU A 489 -28.55 24.66 21.67
CA GLU A 489 -29.93 24.53 21.15
C GLU A 489 -30.12 23.31 20.25
N ILE A 490 -29.04 22.71 19.73
CA ILE A 490 -29.12 21.53 18.86
C ILE A 490 -29.81 20.38 19.59
N LYS A 491 -30.92 19.90 19.02
CA LYS A 491 -31.64 18.72 19.50
C LYS A 491 -30.86 17.45 19.18
N LEU A 492 -30.50 16.69 20.22
CA LEU A 492 -29.82 15.40 20.09
C LEU A 492 -30.78 14.31 19.57
N ASP A 493 -30.71 14.04 18.28
CA ASP A 493 -31.35 12.91 17.61
C ASP A 493 -30.54 12.46 16.38
N TYR A 494 -31.07 11.50 15.63
CA TYR A 494 -30.42 10.89 14.46
C TYR A 494 -30.72 11.61 13.13
N VAL A 495 -31.31 12.81 13.15
CA VAL A 495 -31.73 13.55 11.95
C VAL A 495 -30.77 14.71 11.68
N TYR A 496 -30.27 14.81 10.45
CA TYR A 496 -29.48 15.96 10.02
C TYR A 496 -30.41 17.04 9.48
N ASP A 497 -31.06 17.72 10.42
CA ASP A 497 -31.97 18.84 10.15
C ASP A 497 -31.24 20.10 9.67
N ASP A 498 -32.01 21.05 9.12
CA ASP A 498 -31.44 22.27 8.54
C ASP A 498 -30.83 23.20 9.60
N PHE A 499 -31.29 23.15 10.87
CA PHE A 499 -30.64 23.90 11.96
C PHE A 499 -29.20 23.39 12.22
N THR A 500 -29.01 22.07 12.16
CA THR A 500 -27.69 21.43 12.23
C THR A 500 -26.86 21.76 10.99
N ARG A 501 -27.45 21.75 9.80
CA ARG A 501 -26.79 22.14 8.54
C ARG A 501 -26.29 23.59 8.56
N GLU A 502 -27.13 24.55 8.96
CA GLU A 502 -26.74 25.95 9.05
C GLU A 502 -25.72 26.21 10.17
N THR A 503 -25.75 25.43 11.25
CA THR A 503 -24.67 25.45 12.26
C THR A 503 -23.34 24.96 11.68
N VAL A 504 -23.34 23.87 10.92
CA VAL A 504 -22.13 23.37 10.23
C VAL A 504 -21.60 24.42 9.25
N LYS A 505 -22.47 25.07 8.46
CA LYS A 505 -22.07 26.15 7.56
C LYS A 505 -21.38 27.32 8.28
N LYS A 506 -21.91 27.77 9.43
CA LYS A 506 -21.29 28.85 10.23
C LYS A 506 -19.86 28.50 10.66
N ILE A 507 -19.58 27.23 10.98
CA ILE A 507 -18.23 26.77 11.31
C ILE A 507 -17.36 26.69 10.06
N GLN A 508 -17.90 26.21 8.93
CA GLN A 508 -17.18 26.20 7.64
C GLN A 508 -16.77 27.61 7.21
N GLU A 509 -17.68 28.58 7.36
CA GLU A 509 -17.46 30.00 7.09
C GLU A 509 -16.42 30.62 8.04
N LYS A 510 -16.53 30.38 9.36
CA LYS A 510 -15.55 30.84 10.36
C LYS A 510 -14.11 30.41 10.03
N HIS A 511 -13.94 29.19 9.52
CA HIS A 511 -12.63 28.64 9.13
C HIS A 511 -12.29 28.86 7.65
N GLY A 512 -13.14 29.56 6.89
CA GLY A 512 -12.95 29.87 5.47
C GLY A 512 -12.83 28.65 4.54
N ILE A 513 -13.38 27.49 4.95
CA ILE A 513 -13.48 26.30 4.09
C ILE A 513 -14.80 26.30 3.31
N VAL A 514 -15.01 25.32 2.43
CA VAL A 514 -16.22 25.24 1.57
C VAL A 514 -17.48 25.19 2.43
N VAL A 515 -18.40 26.15 2.21
CA VAL A 515 -19.64 26.33 2.98
C VAL A 515 -20.80 25.57 2.30
N ASP A 516 -20.75 24.25 2.37
CA ASP A 516 -21.74 23.34 1.76
C ASP A 516 -22.71 22.69 2.76
N GLY A 517 -22.46 22.82 4.07
CA GLY A 517 -23.20 22.13 5.11
C GLY A 517 -22.99 20.61 5.11
N ILE A 518 -21.86 20.12 4.61
CA ILE A 518 -21.50 18.70 4.54
C ILE A 518 -20.31 18.43 5.48
N VAL A 519 -20.45 17.47 6.40
CA VAL A 519 -19.36 17.10 7.32
C VAL A 519 -18.48 16.01 6.69
N GLY A 520 -17.50 16.45 5.90
CA GLY A 520 -16.36 15.65 5.45
C GLY A 520 -15.10 15.87 6.29
N ALA A 521 -13.95 15.35 5.83
CA ALA A 521 -12.67 15.44 6.56
C ALA A 521 -12.25 16.88 6.91
N LYS A 522 -12.29 17.82 5.95
CA LYS A 522 -12.00 19.25 6.17
C LYS A 522 -12.89 19.82 7.29
N THR A 523 -14.19 19.56 7.22
CA THR A 523 -15.19 20.00 8.20
C THR A 523 -14.98 19.37 9.59
N LYS A 524 -14.60 18.09 9.67
CA LYS A 524 -14.27 17.43 10.94
C LYS A 524 -13.08 18.08 11.63
N ILE A 525 -12.00 18.34 10.89
CA ILE A 525 -10.77 18.96 11.43
C ILE A 525 -11.11 20.30 12.08
N VAL A 526 -11.84 21.19 11.38
CA VAL A 526 -12.16 22.52 11.93
C VAL A 526 -13.11 22.45 13.13
N ILE A 527 -14.06 21.52 13.16
CA ILE A 527 -14.93 21.30 14.34
C ILE A 527 -14.11 20.74 15.53
N TYR A 528 -13.12 19.89 15.29
CA TYR A 528 -12.20 19.42 16.34
C TYR A 528 -11.30 20.54 16.86
N ASN A 529 -10.83 21.45 15.99
CA ASN A 529 -10.05 22.63 16.39
C ASN A 529 -10.83 23.59 17.32
N GLU A 530 -12.17 23.65 17.25
CA GLU A 530 -12.99 24.41 18.20
C GLU A 530 -13.04 23.75 19.60
N LYS A 531 -12.87 22.43 19.70
CA LYS A 531 -13.00 21.70 20.96
C LYS A 531 -11.69 21.73 21.77
N LYS A 532 -11.51 22.78 22.57
CA LYS A 532 -10.36 23.07 23.44
C LYS A 532 -9.89 21.94 24.37
N GLU A 533 -10.72 20.93 24.63
CA GLU A 533 -10.36 19.72 25.40
C GLU A 533 -9.46 18.76 24.62
N LEU A 534 -9.45 18.84 23.29
CA LEU A 534 -8.66 17.96 22.43
C LEU A 534 -7.22 18.49 22.31
N LYS A 535 -6.25 17.67 22.71
CA LYS A 535 -4.84 17.92 22.40
C LYS A 535 -4.57 17.79 20.90
N ILE A 536 -4.58 18.91 20.21
CA ILE A 536 -4.32 19.05 18.78
C ILE A 536 -3.09 19.96 18.59
N PRO A 537 -2.05 19.53 17.85
CA PRO A 537 -0.94 20.42 17.50
C PRO A 537 -1.37 21.39 16.40
N HIS A 538 -0.96 22.65 16.54
CA HIS A 538 -1.26 23.72 15.59
C HIS A 538 0.02 24.39 15.08
N ILE A 539 0.01 24.80 13.81
CA ILE A 539 1.16 25.50 13.19
C ILE A 539 1.15 27.01 13.49
N ARG A 540 0.00 27.57 13.84
CA ARG A 540 -0.22 28.96 14.24
C ARG A 540 -0.90 28.99 15.60
N SER A 541 -0.77 30.08 16.38
CA SER A 541 -1.64 30.25 17.54
C SER A 541 -3.09 30.31 17.06
N LEU A 542 -4.04 29.78 17.84
CA LEU A 542 -5.46 29.92 17.52
C LEU A 542 -5.89 31.40 17.49
N ASN A 543 -5.17 32.25 18.24
CA ASN A 543 -5.34 33.71 18.26
C ASN A 543 -4.74 34.42 17.03
N ASP A 544 -3.93 33.75 16.20
CA ASP A 544 -3.38 34.31 14.95
C ASP A 544 -4.34 34.13 13.75
N SER A 545 -5.62 33.83 14.04
CA SER A 545 -6.68 33.70 13.03
C SER A 545 -7.06 35.07 12.48
N PRO A 546 -7.17 35.27 11.15
CA PRO A 546 -7.37 36.59 10.53
C PRO A 546 -8.78 37.20 10.73
N GLY A 547 -9.55 36.73 11.72
CA GLY A 547 -10.89 37.22 12.05
C GLY A 547 -10.97 38.14 13.27
N ASP A 548 -10.11 37.96 14.29
CA ASP A 548 -10.29 38.63 15.59
C ASP A 548 -9.71 40.06 15.68
N LYS A 549 -9.03 40.56 14.64
CA LYS A 549 -8.59 41.97 14.56
C LYS A 549 -9.71 42.97 14.23
N LYS A 550 -10.89 42.83 14.88
CA LYS A 550 -11.97 43.84 14.91
C LYS A 550 -12.79 43.76 16.21
N LYS A 551 -12.20 44.18 17.34
CA LYS A 551 -12.90 44.83 18.47
C LYS A 551 -11.91 45.36 19.53
N GLU A 552 -11.36 46.52 19.24
CA GLU A 552 -11.20 47.62 20.20
C GLU A 552 -11.98 48.82 19.64
#